data_AF-A0A1V6FNC5-F1
#
_entry.id   AF-A0A1V6FNC5-F1
#
_cell.length_a   1.000
_cell.length_b   1.000
_cell.length_c   1.000
_cell.angle_alpha   90.00
_cell.angle_beta   90.00
_cell.angle_gamma   90.00
#
_symmetry.space_group_name_H-M   'P 1'
#
loop_
_entity.id
_entity.type
_entity.pdbx_description
1 polymer ?
#
loop_
_entity_poly.entity_id
_entity_poly.type
_entity_poly.pdbx_seq_one_letter_code
_entity_poly.pdbx_strand_id
1 'polypeptide(L)'
;MRYDDLITINNLVTYSEKMVNRGQIEIRRDGPYIWFGEYPQTIATSKAVATMGTTPDSKGYYTSSYDNERYAKVVATPFDSGYTFSDSTTVISSSTYYFKVEPIKWRILSESDGKALILCESIIANERYNRYYSGAIEGVYANNYAESEVRAWLNDQFYNIAFSELQKSLIQTTEVDNSVHSTGDDPNPYACENTFDKIFLPSYREVKNTAYGFINDTDRYKVTSDYSRATGTGDYTSTGDSYSGNDRWWLRSPYDGDPNFACSISSDGNVNWIYLVDDDSCGLVPALTISLD
;
A
#
# COMPACT_ATOMS: atom_id res chain seq x y z
N MET A 1 10.04 -8.73 -41.51
CA MET A 1 9.06 -8.54 -40.42
C MET A 1 9.70 -9.10 -39.17
N ARG A 2 10.07 -8.22 -38.23
CA ARG A 2 10.68 -8.60 -36.96
C ARG A 2 9.57 -9.15 -36.06
N TYR A 3 9.79 -10.33 -35.51
CA TYR A 3 9.06 -10.80 -34.33
C TYR A 3 9.60 -9.95 -33.18
N ASP A 4 8.77 -9.07 -32.64
CA ASP A 4 9.08 -8.36 -31.40
C ASP A 4 9.05 -9.38 -30.26
N ASP A 5 10.13 -9.45 -29.51
CA ASP A 5 10.29 -10.30 -28.32
C ASP A 5 9.33 -9.82 -27.22
N LEU A 6 8.13 -10.39 -27.17
CA LEU A 6 7.22 -10.30 -26.02
C LEU A 6 7.81 -11.14 -24.87
N ILE A 7 8.44 -10.47 -23.91
CA ILE A 7 8.89 -11.11 -22.66
C ILE A 7 7.70 -11.14 -21.70
N THR A 8 7.03 -12.28 -21.62
CA THR A 8 5.96 -12.56 -20.64
C THR A 8 6.54 -12.74 -19.25
N ILE A 9 5.80 -12.41 -18.18
CA ILE A 9 6.23 -12.70 -16.79
C ILE A 9 6.44 -14.21 -16.62
N ASN A 10 5.66 -15.04 -17.31
CA ASN A 10 5.88 -16.49 -17.34
C ASN A 10 7.29 -16.90 -17.84
N ASN A 11 7.91 -16.10 -18.73
CA ASN A 11 9.29 -16.31 -19.18
C ASN A 11 10.36 -15.79 -18.18
N LEU A 12 9.99 -15.01 -17.16
CA LEU A 12 10.86 -14.65 -16.03
C LEU A 12 10.84 -15.71 -14.91
N VAL A 13 9.91 -16.67 -14.95
CA VAL A 13 9.61 -17.62 -13.84
C VAL A 13 10.55 -18.86 -13.80
N THR A 14 11.64 -18.90 -14.58
CA THR A 14 12.61 -20.01 -14.50
C THR A 14 14.06 -19.59 -14.27
N TYR A 15 14.33 -18.66 -13.34
CA TYR A 15 15.67 -18.55 -12.77
C TYR A 15 15.64 -18.18 -11.28
N SER A 16 15.68 -19.20 -10.42
CA SER A 16 16.37 -19.07 -9.14
C SER A 16 17.88 -19.01 -9.45
N GLU A 17 18.47 -17.82 -9.33
CA GLU A 17 19.90 -17.49 -9.24
C GLU A 17 20.35 -16.40 -10.23
N LYS A 18 20.90 -15.34 -9.64
CA LYS A 18 21.73 -14.27 -10.21
C LYS A 18 21.04 -13.24 -11.11
N MET A 19 20.75 -12.08 -10.48
CA MET A 19 21.05 -10.72 -10.94
C MET A 19 21.70 -10.66 -12.34
N VAL A 20 20.89 -10.44 -13.38
CA VAL A 20 21.40 -10.04 -14.70
C VAL A 20 21.02 -8.60 -14.97
N ASN A 21 22.04 -7.78 -14.87
CA ASN A 21 22.08 -6.36 -15.16
C ASN A 21 21.88 -6.13 -16.68
N ARG A 22 20.66 -5.73 -17.11
CA ARG A 22 20.34 -5.18 -18.44
C ARG A 22 18.89 -4.65 -18.54
N GLY A 23 18.54 -3.62 -17.78
CA GLY A 23 17.32 -2.82 -18.02
C GLY A 23 15.99 -3.60 -18.13
N GLN A 24 15.90 -4.78 -17.51
CA GLN A 24 14.72 -5.64 -17.50
C GLN A 24 13.85 -5.35 -16.27
N ILE A 25 12.55 -5.55 -16.42
CA ILE A 25 11.56 -5.50 -15.33
C ILE A 25 12.03 -6.37 -14.17
N GLU A 26 12.37 -5.76 -13.04
CA GLU A 26 12.57 -6.50 -11.80
C GLU A 26 11.19 -6.87 -11.23
N ILE A 27 10.65 -7.98 -11.75
CA ILE A 27 9.56 -8.71 -11.12
C ILE A 27 10.12 -10.03 -10.63
N ARG A 28 10.03 -10.24 -9.32
CA ARG A 28 10.35 -11.53 -8.71
C ARG A 28 9.06 -12.16 -8.23
N ARG A 29 8.85 -13.44 -8.58
CA ARG A 29 7.78 -14.27 -8.01
C ARG A 29 8.39 -15.35 -7.12
N ASP A 30 7.78 -15.58 -5.97
CA ASP A 30 8.16 -16.64 -5.03
C ASP A 30 6.91 -17.18 -4.35
N GLY A 31 6.48 -18.38 -4.76
CA GLY A 31 5.23 -18.98 -4.30
C GLY A 31 4.01 -18.06 -4.49
N PRO A 32 3.28 -17.71 -3.42
CA PRO A 32 2.08 -16.85 -3.49
C PRO A 32 2.41 -15.36 -3.50
N TYR A 33 3.69 -14.97 -3.63
CA TYR A 33 4.13 -13.58 -3.55
C TYR A 33 4.81 -13.09 -4.81
N ILE A 34 4.64 -11.80 -5.08
CA ILE A 34 5.31 -11.04 -6.15
C ILE A 34 6.00 -9.82 -5.52
N TRP A 35 7.20 -9.49 -5.98
CA TRP A 35 7.86 -8.22 -5.70
C TRP A 35 7.79 -7.36 -6.96
N PHE A 36 7.14 -6.21 -6.83
CA PHE A 36 6.80 -5.35 -7.96
C PHE A 36 6.64 -3.89 -7.50
N GLY A 37 7.24 -2.96 -8.23
CA GLY A 37 7.42 -1.59 -7.73
C GLY A 37 8.33 -1.54 -6.51
N GLU A 38 8.59 -0.34 -6.02
CA GLU A 38 9.47 -0.07 -4.90
C GLU A 38 8.96 1.11 -4.08
N TYR A 39 9.18 1.10 -2.78
CA TYR A 39 8.79 2.20 -1.91
C TYR A 39 9.69 2.25 -0.66
N PRO A 40 9.82 3.41 0.02
CA PRO A 40 10.48 3.48 1.31
C PRO A 40 9.87 2.51 2.33
N GLN A 41 10.71 1.70 2.98
CA GLN A 41 10.23 0.67 3.92
C GLN A 41 11.07 0.60 5.20
N THR A 42 12.34 0.20 5.13
CA THR A 42 13.17 -0.04 6.32
C THR A 42 14.07 1.15 6.67
N ILE A 43 14.38 1.32 7.96
CA ILE A 43 15.32 2.35 8.42
C ILE A 43 16.74 2.12 7.88
N ALA A 44 17.40 3.19 7.42
CA ALA A 44 18.77 3.12 6.94
C ALA A 44 19.74 2.80 8.08
N THR A 45 20.69 1.90 7.82
CA THR A 45 21.78 1.62 8.76
C THR A 45 22.68 2.85 8.95
N SER A 46 23.36 2.93 10.10
CA SER A 46 24.32 4.00 10.38
C SER A 46 25.45 4.09 9.33
N LYS A 47 25.85 2.96 8.73
CA LYS A 47 26.85 2.92 7.65
C LYS A 47 26.33 3.55 6.35
N ALA A 48 25.08 3.28 6.00
CA ALA A 48 24.44 3.90 4.85
C ALA A 48 24.28 5.41 5.05
N VAL A 49 23.83 5.83 6.24
CA VAL A 49 23.68 7.27 6.58
C VAL A 49 25.02 8.00 6.55
N ALA A 50 26.11 7.40 7.04
CA ALA A 50 27.43 8.01 7.07
C ALA A 50 28.02 8.32 5.67
N THR A 51 27.48 7.69 4.62
CA THR A 51 27.93 7.83 3.24
C THR A 51 26.78 8.22 2.29
N MET A 52 25.72 8.80 2.85
CA MET A 52 24.56 9.25 2.09
C MET A 52 24.94 10.39 1.16
N GLY A 53 24.55 10.28 -0.12
CA GLY A 53 24.67 11.36 -1.08
C GLY A 53 23.88 12.60 -0.66
N THR A 54 24.25 13.76 -1.21
CA THR A 54 23.59 15.04 -0.90
C THR A 54 22.60 15.50 -1.96
N THR A 55 22.59 14.84 -3.12
CA THR A 55 21.74 15.18 -4.26
C THR A 55 20.74 14.05 -4.49
N PRO A 56 19.43 14.30 -4.42
CA PRO A 56 18.44 13.29 -4.73
C PRO A 56 18.27 13.07 -6.24
N ASP A 57 17.71 11.93 -6.62
CA ASP A 57 17.27 11.64 -7.98
C ASP A 57 15.96 12.40 -8.32
N SER A 58 15.41 12.16 -9.52
CA SER A 58 14.18 12.81 -9.98
C SER A 58 12.93 12.43 -9.17
N LYS A 59 12.99 11.37 -8.36
CA LYS A 59 11.92 10.94 -7.44
C LYS A 59 12.15 11.45 -6.00
N GLY A 60 13.23 12.21 -5.76
CA GLY A 60 13.56 12.74 -4.44
C GLY A 60 14.39 11.79 -3.57
N TYR A 61 14.90 10.68 -4.12
CA TYR A 61 15.65 9.70 -3.34
C TYR A 61 17.17 9.92 -3.39
N TYR A 62 17.81 9.76 -2.23
CA TYR A 62 19.26 9.87 -2.06
C TYR A 62 19.90 8.50 -2.24
N THR A 63 21.11 8.45 -2.81
CA THR A 63 21.86 7.20 -2.93
C THR A 63 22.98 7.15 -1.91
N SER A 64 23.12 6.04 -1.17
CA SER A 64 24.27 5.82 -0.29
C SER A 64 25.39 5.10 -1.03
N SER A 65 26.64 5.54 -0.89
CA SER A 65 27.78 4.83 -1.50
C SER A 65 28.20 3.57 -0.71
N TYR A 66 27.58 3.29 0.43
CA TYR A 66 27.83 2.07 1.21
C TYR A 66 27.33 0.80 0.51
N ASP A 67 26.10 0.85 0.01
CA ASP A 67 25.42 -0.27 -0.64
C ASP A 67 24.86 0.06 -2.03
N ASN A 68 25.00 1.31 -2.49
CA ASN A 68 24.50 1.80 -3.77
C ASN A 68 22.96 1.73 -3.88
N GLU A 69 22.26 1.83 -2.75
CA GLU A 69 20.81 1.78 -2.65
C GLU A 69 20.21 3.17 -2.54
N ARG A 70 18.92 3.29 -2.90
CA ARG A 70 18.15 4.54 -2.78
C ARG A 70 17.45 4.65 -1.43
N TYR A 71 17.30 5.89 -0.96
CA TYR A 71 16.75 6.21 0.34
C TYR A 71 15.85 7.45 0.28
N ALA A 72 14.66 7.37 0.87
CA ALA A 72 13.83 8.54 1.13
C ALA A 72 14.26 9.24 2.41
N LYS A 73 14.47 10.55 2.34
CA LYS A 73 14.74 11.39 3.51
C LYS A 73 13.42 11.91 4.08
N VAL A 74 13.16 11.64 5.35
CA VAL A 74 11.90 11.97 6.02
C VAL A 74 12.18 12.68 7.33
N VAL A 75 11.43 13.74 7.62
CA VAL A 75 11.34 14.31 8.96
C VAL A 75 10.19 13.61 9.67
N ALA A 76 10.48 12.87 10.73
CA ALA A 76 9.49 12.00 11.36
C ALA A 76 8.38 12.80 12.06
N THR A 77 7.15 12.37 11.83
CA THR A 77 5.90 12.82 12.45
C THR A 77 5.12 11.59 12.92
N PRO A 78 5.65 10.82 13.89
CA PRO A 78 4.95 9.64 14.39
C PRO A 78 3.63 10.03 15.05
N PHE A 79 2.66 9.11 15.06
CA PHE A 79 1.34 9.34 15.63
C PHE A 79 1.40 9.69 17.13
N ASP A 80 2.26 9.00 17.88
CA ASP A 80 2.55 9.28 19.29
C ASP A 80 4.01 8.92 19.61
N SER A 81 4.41 9.08 20.86
CA SER A 81 5.71 8.69 21.41
C SER A 81 5.80 7.19 21.74
N GLY A 82 7.02 6.68 21.88
CA GLY A 82 7.26 5.28 22.27
C GLY A 82 7.37 4.27 21.12
N TYR A 83 7.21 4.74 19.88
CA TYR A 83 7.35 3.94 18.67
C TYR A 83 8.81 3.54 18.45
N THR A 84 9.03 2.36 17.88
CA THR A 84 10.35 1.88 17.49
C THR A 84 10.36 1.40 16.05
N PHE A 85 11.49 1.54 15.38
CA PHE A 85 11.76 0.87 14.12
C PHE A 85 12.07 -0.62 14.34
N SER A 86 12.15 -1.36 13.24
CA SER A 86 12.48 -2.78 13.18
C SER A 86 13.84 -3.12 13.81
N ASP A 87 14.76 -2.16 13.85
CA ASP A 87 16.06 -2.28 14.53
C ASP A 87 16.01 -1.90 16.03
N SER A 88 14.81 -1.70 16.58
CA SER A 88 14.53 -1.28 17.96
C SER A 88 14.96 0.14 18.31
N THR A 89 15.42 0.95 17.36
CA THR A 89 15.68 2.37 17.62
C THR A 89 14.36 3.13 17.76
N THR A 90 14.31 4.08 18.70
CA THR A 90 13.12 4.90 18.96
C THR A 90 12.88 5.92 17.84
N VAL A 91 11.63 6.05 17.42
CA VAL A 91 11.19 7.09 16.49
C VAL A 91 11.07 8.41 17.26
N ILE A 92 11.92 9.38 16.95
CA ILE A 92 11.95 10.69 17.58
C ILE A 92 11.27 11.70 16.67
N SER A 93 10.16 12.28 17.13
CA SER A 93 9.45 13.33 16.39
C SER A 93 10.38 14.48 16.00
N SER A 94 10.18 15.04 14.81
CA SER A 94 10.99 16.10 14.18
C SER A 94 12.44 15.73 13.87
N SER A 95 12.87 14.48 14.10
CA SER A 95 14.19 14.00 13.68
C SER A 95 14.18 13.59 12.21
N THR A 96 15.31 13.74 11.54
CA THR A 96 15.47 13.31 10.14
C THR A 96 15.99 11.87 10.09
N TYR A 97 15.31 11.04 9.32
CA TYR A 97 15.68 9.66 9.04
C TYR A 97 15.78 9.41 7.53
N TYR A 98 16.44 8.31 7.18
CA TYR A 98 16.50 7.82 5.81
C TYR A 98 15.90 6.42 5.77
N PHE A 99 14.99 6.17 4.82
CA PHE A 99 14.33 4.88 4.67
C PHE A 99 14.72 4.25 3.34
N LYS A 100 15.20 3.01 3.37
CA LYS A 100 15.61 2.29 2.17
C LYS A 100 14.41 2.11 1.25
N VAL A 101 14.59 2.43 -0.03
CA VAL A 101 13.60 2.21 -1.09
C VAL A 101 13.77 0.77 -1.57
N GLU A 102 12.77 -0.06 -1.31
CA GLU A 102 12.86 -1.50 -1.49
C GLU A 102 11.68 -2.03 -2.30
N PRO A 103 11.83 -3.17 -3.01
CA PRO A 103 10.73 -3.77 -3.74
C PRO A 103 9.52 -4.05 -2.84
N ILE A 104 8.33 -3.68 -3.30
CA ILE A 104 7.10 -3.87 -2.53
C ILE A 104 6.69 -5.34 -2.64
N LYS A 105 6.41 -5.99 -1.50
CA LYS A 105 5.93 -7.37 -1.45
C LYS A 105 4.41 -7.40 -1.57
N TRP A 106 3.91 -8.17 -2.53
CA TRP A 106 2.49 -8.36 -2.80
C TRP A 106 2.12 -9.83 -2.67
N ARG A 107 0.95 -10.11 -2.08
CA ARG A 107 0.31 -11.42 -2.09
C ARG A 107 -0.62 -11.53 -3.28
N ILE A 108 -0.56 -12.65 -3.99
CA ILE A 108 -1.49 -12.98 -5.07
C ILE A 108 -2.83 -13.39 -4.45
N LEU A 109 -3.91 -12.68 -4.77
CA LEU A 109 -5.27 -13.00 -4.33
C LEU A 109 -5.99 -13.92 -5.33
N SER A 110 -5.79 -13.69 -6.63
CA SER A 110 -6.33 -14.53 -7.69
C SER A 110 -5.53 -14.37 -8.98
N GLU A 111 -5.58 -15.40 -9.83
CA GLU A 111 -5.00 -15.39 -11.17
C GLU A 111 -6.02 -15.93 -12.17
N SER A 112 -6.25 -15.17 -13.24
CA SER A 112 -7.09 -15.59 -14.36
C SER A 112 -6.71 -14.81 -15.61
N ASP A 113 -6.84 -15.44 -16.78
CA ASP A 113 -6.68 -14.80 -18.09
C ASP A 113 -5.37 -13.99 -18.26
N GLY A 114 -4.25 -14.57 -17.81
CA GLY A 114 -2.93 -13.92 -17.92
C GLY A 114 -2.78 -12.70 -17.00
N LYS A 115 -3.60 -12.57 -15.96
CA LYS A 115 -3.56 -11.46 -14.99
C LYS A 115 -3.51 -11.98 -13.57
N ALA A 116 -2.94 -11.18 -12.68
CA ALA A 116 -2.97 -11.41 -11.24
C ALA A 116 -3.57 -10.21 -10.52
N LEU A 117 -4.56 -10.45 -9.64
CA LEU A 117 -4.96 -9.50 -8.61
C LEU A 117 -4.03 -9.69 -7.42
N ILE A 118 -3.35 -8.62 -7.02
CA ILE A 118 -2.36 -8.66 -5.95
C ILE A 118 -2.67 -7.61 -4.88
N LEU A 119 -2.32 -7.90 -3.63
CA LEU A 119 -2.54 -7.04 -2.45
C LEU A 119 -1.22 -6.83 -1.72
N CYS A 120 -0.94 -5.60 -1.31
CA CYS A 120 0.26 -5.26 -0.55
C CYS A 120 0.31 -6.06 0.76
N GLU A 121 1.49 -6.57 1.12
CA GLU A 121 1.61 -7.46 2.28
C GLU A 121 1.79 -6.70 3.61
N SER A 122 2.18 -5.44 3.55
CA SER A 122 2.37 -4.52 4.68
C SER A 122 1.60 -3.22 4.49
N ILE A 123 1.48 -2.43 5.57
CA ILE A 123 1.07 -1.04 5.48
C ILE A 123 2.25 -0.24 4.89
N ILE A 124 2.08 0.17 3.64
CA ILE A 124 3.18 0.77 2.84
C ILE A 124 3.28 2.28 3.05
N ALA A 125 2.18 2.92 3.41
CA ALA A 125 2.04 4.34 3.67
C ALA A 125 0.80 4.59 4.55
N ASN A 126 0.60 5.83 4.97
CA ASN A 126 -0.62 6.31 5.61
C ASN A 126 -1.06 7.60 4.93
N GLU A 127 -2.36 7.70 4.69
CA GLU A 127 -3.02 8.89 4.17
C GLU A 127 -4.43 8.92 4.75
N ARG A 128 -5.00 10.12 4.85
CA ARG A 128 -6.43 10.24 5.15
C ARG A 128 -7.25 9.75 3.97
N TYR A 129 -8.43 9.21 4.26
CA TYR A 129 -9.36 8.77 3.22
C TYR A 129 -9.81 9.96 2.37
N ASN A 130 -10.31 10.99 3.03
CA ASN A 130 -10.75 12.25 2.42
C ASN A 130 -10.83 13.34 3.48
N ARG A 131 -10.81 14.61 3.08
CA ARG A 131 -11.12 15.71 4.01
C ARG A 131 -12.52 15.55 4.60
N TYR A 132 -12.67 15.92 5.86
CA TYR A 132 -13.97 15.97 6.53
C TYR A 132 -14.81 17.15 6.01
N TYR A 133 -16.10 16.90 5.83
CA TYR A 133 -17.12 17.95 5.72
C TYR A 133 -18.49 17.39 6.09
N SER A 134 -19.31 18.23 6.71
CA SER A 134 -20.65 17.83 7.14
C SER A 134 -21.61 17.74 5.94
N GLY A 135 -22.30 16.61 5.81
CA GLY A 135 -23.29 16.37 4.75
C GLY A 135 -22.64 16.08 3.40
N ALA A 136 -23.30 16.51 2.32
CA ALA A 136 -22.80 16.36 0.96
C ALA A 136 -22.39 17.71 0.37
N ILE A 137 -21.27 17.75 -0.33
CA ILE A 137 -20.85 18.87 -1.18
C ILE A 137 -21.10 18.44 -2.62
N GLU A 138 -21.93 19.18 -3.35
CA GLU A 138 -22.29 18.85 -4.75
C GLU A 138 -22.84 17.42 -4.93
N GLY A 139 -23.49 16.88 -3.90
CA GLY A 139 -24.04 15.51 -3.90
C GLY A 139 -23.04 14.42 -3.53
N VAL A 140 -21.79 14.78 -3.21
CA VAL A 140 -20.72 13.86 -2.80
C VAL A 140 -20.56 13.91 -1.28
N TYR A 141 -20.56 12.74 -0.64
CA TYR A 141 -20.29 12.58 0.79
C TYR A 141 -18.81 12.34 1.06
N ALA A 142 -18.35 12.64 2.28
CA ALA A 142 -16.92 12.59 2.61
C ALA A 142 -16.32 11.18 2.46
N ASN A 143 -17.10 10.12 2.70
CA ASN A 143 -16.70 8.73 2.49
C ASN A 143 -16.91 8.18 1.07
N ASN A 144 -17.29 9.01 0.09
CA ASN A 144 -17.36 8.61 -1.32
C ASN A 144 -15.95 8.27 -1.83
N TYR A 145 -15.73 7.02 -2.26
CA TYR A 145 -14.42 6.56 -2.72
C TYR A 145 -14.00 7.15 -4.07
N ALA A 146 -14.95 7.28 -5.02
CA ALA A 146 -14.67 7.75 -6.37
C ALA A 146 -14.05 9.16 -6.38
N GLU A 147 -14.51 10.00 -5.45
CA GLU A 147 -14.08 11.39 -5.25
C GLU A 147 -13.14 11.57 -4.03
N SER A 148 -12.56 10.48 -3.52
CA SER A 148 -11.69 10.51 -2.35
C SER A 148 -10.26 10.96 -2.66
N GLU A 149 -9.64 11.64 -1.69
CA GLU A 149 -8.23 12.03 -1.79
C GLU A 149 -7.29 10.81 -1.78
N VAL A 150 -7.62 9.75 -1.03
CA VAL A 150 -6.82 8.52 -1.02
C VAL A 150 -6.80 7.83 -2.39
N ARG A 151 -7.92 7.81 -3.12
CA ARG A 151 -7.98 7.25 -4.48
C ARG A 151 -7.11 8.07 -5.44
N ALA A 152 -7.17 9.41 -5.35
CA ALA A 152 -6.34 10.30 -6.16
C ALA A 152 -4.85 10.09 -5.87
N TRP A 153 -4.46 10.00 -4.59
CA TRP A 153 -3.08 9.74 -4.18
C TRP A 153 -2.55 8.40 -4.70
N LEU A 154 -3.36 7.33 -4.60
CA LEU A 154 -3.00 5.99 -5.09
C LEU A 154 -2.74 5.98 -6.61
N ASN A 155 -3.60 6.64 -7.39
CA ASN A 155 -3.54 6.60 -8.85
C ASN A 155 -2.63 7.67 -9.48
N ASP A 156 -2.13 8.62 -8.69
CA ASP A 156 -1.18 9.63 -9.15
C ASP A 156 0.17 9.52 -8.44
N GLN A 157 0.26 10.00 -7.19
CA GLN A 157 1.53 10.10 -6.47
C GLN A 157 2.16 8.73 -6.24
N PHE A 158 1.43 7.81 -5.63
CA PHE A 158 1.96 6.46 -5.35
C PHE A 158 2.28 5.71 -6.64
N TYR A 159 1.37 5.73 -7.63
CA TYR A 159 1.59 5.10 -8.93
C TYR A 159 2.87 5.63 -9.63
N ASN A 160 3.10 6.94 -9.61
CA ASN A 160 4.24 7.55 -10.28
C ASN A 160 5.56 7.37 -9.52
N ILE A 161 5.50 7.32 -8.20
CA ILE A 161 6.66 7.14 -7.33
C ILE A 161 7.08 5.67 -7.30
N ALA A 162 6.13 4.76 -7.06
CA ALA A 162 6.43 3.36 -6.76
C ALA A 162 6.78 2.51 -7.98
N PHE A 163 6.33 2.89 -9.18
CA PHE A 163 6.50 2.06 -10.38
C PHE A 163 7.34 2.79 -11.44
N SER A 164 8.25 2.04 -12.08
CA SER A 164 8.94 2.50 -13.30
C SER A 164 8.00 2.47 -14.50
N GLU A 165 8.33 3.16 -15.60
CA GLU A 165 7.52 3.18 -16.82
C GLU A 165 7.23 1.77 -17.38
N LEU A 166 8.20 0.87 -17.26
CA LEU A 166 8.06 -0.51 -17.74
C LEU A 166 7.24 -1.38 -16.78
N GLN A 167 7.23 -1.08 -15.48
CA GLN A 167 6.29 -1.70 -14.54
C GLN A 167 4.88 -1.16 -14.75
N LYS A 168 4.74 0.15 -14.97
CA LYS A 168 3.46 0.82 -15.28
C LYS A 168 2.76 0.20 -16.49
N SER A 169 3.50 -0.23 -17.52
CA SER A 169 2.90 -0.91 -18.68
C SER A 169 2.27 -2.27 -18.36
N LEU A 170 2.63 -2.89 -17.24
CA LEU A 170 2.02 -4.15 -16.79
C LEU A 170 0.78 -3.91 -15.92
N ILE A 171 0.63 -2.72 -15.31
CA ILE A 171 -0.49 -2.40 -14.44
C ILE A 171 -1.76 -2.18 -15.28
N GLN A 172 -2.73 -3.05 -15.04
CA GLN A 172 -4.02 -3.02 -15.71
C GLN A 172 -4.88 -1.89 -15.15
N THR A 173 -5.72 -1.32 -16.01
CA THR A 173 -6.85 -0.52 -15.53
C THR A 173 -7.96 -1.50 -15.18
N THR A 174 -8.41 -1.48 -13.94
CA THR A 174 -9.41 -2.41 -13.39
C THR A 174 -10.69 -1.64 -13.11
N GLU A 175 -11.83 -2.17 -13.56
CA GLU A 175 -13.13 -1.69 -13.08
C GLU A 175 -13.27 -2.10 -11.61
N VAL A 176 -13.37 -1.10 -10.73
CA VAL A 176 -13.49 -1.30 -9.29
C VAL A 176 -14.96 -1.12 -8.90
N ASP A 177 -15.57 -2.19 -8.38
CA ASP A 177 -16.94 -2.19 -7.89
C ASP A 177 -17.04 -1.38 -6.59
N ASN A 178 -17.76 -0.26 -6.65
CA ASN A 178 -18.08 0.63 -5.52
C ASN A 178 -19.59 0.63 -5.19
N SER A 179 -20.34 -0.25 -5.83
CA SER A 179 -21.77 -0.42 -5.58
C SER A 179 -22.04 -0.98 -4.18
N VAL A 180 -23.32 -1.03 -3.80
CA VAL A 180 -23.78 -1.70 -2.57
C VAL A 180 -23.31 -3.16 -2.50
N HIS A 181 -23.01 -3.81 -3.63
CA HIS A 181 -22.45 -5.16 -3.63
C HIS A 181 -21.03 -5.22 -3.05
N SER A 182 -20.22 -4.16 -3.07
CA SER A 182 -18.87 -4.22 -2.50
C SER A 182 -18.83 -3.87 -1.01
N THR A 183 -19.93 -3.38 -0.46
CA THR A 183 -20.04 -2.97 0.96
C THR A 183 -20.42 -4.15 1.88
N GLY A 184 -20.49 -3.87 3.18
CA GLY A 184 -21.00 -4.81 4.20
C GLY A 184 -22.51 -4.85 4.36
N ASP A 185 -23.24 -3.86 3.83
CA ASP A 185 -24.62 -3.57 4.17
C ASP A 185 -25.47 -3.27 2.94
N ASP A 186 -26.70 -3.77 2.92
CA ASP A 186 -27.69 -3.53 1.86
C ASP A 186 -29.05 -3.15 2.50
N PRO A 187 -29.53 -1.90 2.34
CA PRO A 187 -28.94 -0.84 1.52
C PRO A 187 -27.73 -0.17 2.19
N ASN A 188 -26.80 0.34 1.38
CA ASN A 188 -25.78 1.31 1.83
C ASN A 188 -25.96 2.62 1.04
N PRO A 189 -26.47 3.70 1.66
CA PRO A 189 -26.81 4.94 0.96
C PRO A 189 -25.59 5.74 0.49
N TYR A 190 -24.38 5.36 0.90
CA TYR A 190 -23.14 6.04 0.59
C TYR A 190 -22.25 5.29 -0.42
N ALA A 191 -22.71 4.14 -0.93
CA ALA A 191 -22.13 3.52 -2.11
C ALA A 191 -22.07 4.53 -3.28
N CYS A 192 -21.07 4.40 -4.14
CA CYS A 192 -20.82 5.35 -5.23
C CYS A 192 -20.63 4.62 -6.57
N GLU A 193 -20.46 5.39 -7.65
CA GLU A 193 -20.17 4.84 -8.96
C GLU A 193 -18.87 4.02 -9.00
N ASN A 194 -18.88 2.99 -9.85
CA ASN A 194 -17.68 2.24 -10.16
C ASN A 194 -16.61 3.14 -10.78
N THR A 195 -15.35 2.81 -10.50
CA THR A 195 -14.19 3.53 -11.01
C THR A 195 -13.33 2.64 -11.91
N PHE A 196 -12.39 3.26 -12.62
CA PHE A 196 -11.40 2.57 -13.46
C PHE A 196 -10.01 2.91 -12.96
N ASP A 197 -9.47 2.06 -12.09
CA ASP A 197 -8.29 2.37 -11.28
C ASP A 197 -7.09 1.51 -11.67
N LYS A 198 -5.90 2.08 -11.53
CA LYS A 198 -4.63 1.34 -11.61
C LYS A 198 -4.28 0.72 -10.27
N ILE A 199 -4.56 1.45 -9.18
CA ILE A 199 -4.28 1.05 -7.81
C ILE A 199 -5.49 1.46 -6.97
N PHE A 200 -5.96 0.57 -6.12
CA PHE A 200 -7.17 0.78 -5.33
C PHE A 200 -7.05 0.19 -3.94
N LEU A 201 -7.92 0.61 -3.03
CA LEU A 201 -8.10 -0.06 -1.73
C LEU A 201 -9.07 -1.22 -1.89
N PRO A 202 -8.87 -2.36 -1.21
CA PRO A 202 -9.84 -3.45 -1.26
C PRO A 202 -11.13 -3.06 -0.53
N SER A 203 -12.23 -3.76 -0.83
CA SER A 203 -13.53 -3.53 -0.22
C SER A 203 -13.77 -4.46 0.94
N TYR A 204 -14.80 -4.15 1.74
CA TYR A 204 -15.32 -5.01 2.80
C TYR A 204 -15.58 -6.44 2.31
N ARG A 205 -16.17 -6.61 1.12
CA ARG A 205 -16.44 -7.96 0.59
C ARG A 205 -15.17 -8.70 0.16
N GLU A 206 -14.22 -8.02 -0.45
CA GLU A 206 -12.96 -8.64 -0.90
C GLU A 206 -12.13 -9.14 0.27
N VAL A 207 -12.05 -8.38 1.37
CA VAL A 207 -11.29 -8.77 2.57
C VAL A 207 -12.00 -9.80 3.45
N LYS A 208 -13.23 -10.17 3.09
CA LYS A 208 -13.99 -11.31 3.65
C LYS A 208 -14.06 -12.50 2.69
N ASN A 209 -13.50 -12.38 1.49
CA ASN A 209 -13.53 -13.45 0.51
C ASN A 209 -12.53 -14.55 0.90
N THR A 210 -13.03 -15.70 1.31
CA THR A 210 -12.19 -16.84 1.70
C THR A 210 -11.41 -17.43 0.52
N ALA A 211 -11.85 -17.22 -0.73
CA ALA A 211 -11.10 -17.61 -1.91
C ALA A 211 -9.82 -16.77 -2.10
N TYR A 212 -9.77 -15.55 -1.53
CA TYR A 212 -8.58 -14.70 -1.48
C TYR A 212 -7.69 -14.99 -0.26
N GLY A 213 -8.00 -16.05 0.49
CA GLY A 213 -7.24 -16.47 1.67
C GLY A 213 -7.60 -15.74 2.95
N PHE A 214 -8.70 -14.97 2.99
CA PHE A 214 -9.17 -14.29 4.20
C PHE A 214 -10.16 -15.15 4.98
N ILE A 215 -9.67 -16.10 5.76
CA ILE A 215 -10.48 -17.06 6.52
C ILE A 215 -10.77 -16.53 7.94
N ASN A 216 -9.74 -15.99 8.60
CA ASN A 216 -9.79 -15.50 9.97
C ASN A 216 -9.24 -14.06 10.06
N ASP A 217 -9.41 -13.41 11.21
CA ASP A 217 -8.91 -12.04 11.43
C ASP A 217 -7.39 -11.92 11.25
N THR A 218 -6.63 -12.96 11.64
CA THR A 218 -5.18 -13.04 11.45
C THR A 218 -4.74 -12.92 9.99
N ASP A 219 -5.58 -13.30 9.03
CA ASP A 219 -5.27 -13.21 7.60
C ASP A 219 -5.31 -11.77 7.07
N ARG A 220 -5.89 -10.86 7.87
CA ARG A 220 -6.00 -9.42 7.62
C ARG A 220 -4.99 -8.58 8.42
N TYR A 221 -4.12 -9.23 9.20
CA TYR A 221 -3.03 -8.56 9.89
C TYR A 221 -2.09 -7.88 8.88
N LYS A 222 -1.77 -6.62 9.14
CA LYS A 222 -0.85 -5.85 8.32
C LYS A 222 0.09 -5.07 9.22
N VAL A 223 1.36 -5.46 9.14
CA VAL A 223 2.44 -4.83 9.89
C VAL A 223 2.78 -3.48 9.26
N THR A 224 3.10 -2.53 10.11
CA THR A 224 3.67 -1.24 9.72
C THR A 224 5.10 -1.39 9.21
N SER A 225 5.49 -0.54 8.25
CA SER A 225 6.90 -0.38 7.86
C SER A 225 7.58 0.65 8.77
N ASP A 226 8.91 0.68 8.80
CA ASP A 226 9.62 1.72 9.54
C ASP A 226 9.28 3.11 8.98
N TYR A 227 9.16 3.20 7.65
CA TYR A 227 8.69 4.40 6.97
C TYR A 227 7.31 4.84 7.48
N SER A 228 6.32 3.95 7.48
CA SER A 228 4.95 4.31 7.87
C SER A 228 4.86 4.73 9.35
N ARG A 229 5.63 4.07 10.23
CA ARG A 229 5.76 4.47 11.65
C ARG A 229 6.29 5.89 11.79
N ALA A 230 7.26 6.27 10.96
CA ALA A 230 7.82 7.63 10.98
C ALA A 230 6.89 8.67 10.36
N THR A 231 5.98 8.30 9.45
CA THR A 231 5.05 9.22 8.79
C THR A 231 3.68 9.31 9.45
N GLY A 232 3.45 8.55 10.52
CA GLY A 232 2.29 8.74 11.39
C GLY A 232 1.25 7.63 11.37
N THR A 233 1.56 6.42 10.89
CA THR A 233 0.67 5.27 11.18
C THR A 233 0.50 5.11 12.69
N GLY A 234 -0.74 4.94 13.14
CA GLY A 234 -1.10 4.71 14.54
C GLY A 234 -0.79 3.29 15.01
N ASP A 235 0.46 2.84 14.86
CA ASP A 235 0.93 1.50 15.23
C ASP A 235 0.42 1.11 16.63
N TYR A 236 -0.27 -0.03 16.72
CA TYR A 236 -0.66 -0.58 18.00
C TYR A 236 0.56 -1.26 18.64
N THR A 237 1.33 -0.45 19.38
CA THR A 237 2.60 -0.83 19.99
C THR A 237 2.47 -1.44 21.38
N SER A 238 1.31 -2.03 21.77
CA SER A 238 1.25 -2.69 23.08
C SER A 238 2.14 -3.94 23.06
N THR A 239 3.34 -3.79 23.62
CA THR A 239 4.30 -4.89 23.74
C THR A 239 3.67 -5.98 24.61
N GLY A 240 3.32 -7.12 24.01
CA GLY A 240 2.72 -8.26 24.71
C GLY A 240 1.41 -8.78 24.09
N ASP A 241 0.77 -8.01 23.22
CA ASP A 241 -0.40 -8.48 22.48
C ASP A 241 0.01 -9.24 21.20
N SER A 242 -0.80 -10.22 20.79
CA SER A 242 -0.52 -11.12 19.65
C SER A 242 -0.52 -10.42 18.28
N TYR A 243 -0.90 -9.14 18.24
CA TYR A 243 -0.99 -8.30 17.05
C TYR A 243 -0.11 -7.04 17.16
N SER A 244 0.88 -7.05 18.07
CA SER A 244 1.89 -5.99 18.18
C SER A 244 2.57 -5.73 16.83
N GLY A 245 2.64 -4.46 16.44
CA GLY A 245 3.25 -4.03 15.18
C GLY A 245 2.29 -4.04 13.98
N ASN A 246 1.08 -4.58 14.16
CA ASN A 246 -0.01 -4.37 13.21
C ASN A 246 -0.67 -3.03 13.46
N ASP A 247 -1.29 -2.49 12.42
CA ASP A 247 -2.11 -1.30 12.53
C ASP A 247 -3.39 -1.44 11.69
N ARG A 248 -4.31 -0.52 11.92
CA ARG A 248 -5.51 -0.34 11.13
C ARG A 248 -5.19 0.13 9.72
N TRP A 249 -6.04 -0.25 8.79
CA TRP A 249 -5.88 0.14 7.40
C TRP A 249 -7.21 0.29 6.66
N TRP A 250 -7.25 1.20 5.70
CA TRP A 250 -8.47 1.61 5.02
C TRP A 250 -9.01 0.54 4.06
N LEU A 251 -10.34 0.46 4.00
CA LEU A 251 -11.08 -0.16 2.91
C LEU A 251 -11.75 0.94 2.08
N ARG A 252 -12.02 0.67 0.80
CA ARG A 252 -12.81 1.62 -0.03
C ARG A 252 -14.31 1.66 0.30
N SER A 253 -14.78 0.74 1.14
CA SER A 253 -16.20 0.64 1.47
C SER A 253 -16.61 1.76 2.44
N PRO A 254 -17.68 2.51 2.16
CA PRO A 254 -18.21 3.53 3.06
C PRO A 254 -18.97 2.89 4.23
N TYR A 255 -18.93 3.53 5.40
CA TYR A 255 -19.82 3.18 6.50
C TYR A 255 -21.25 3.66 6.20
N ASP A 256 -22.25 2.82 6.41
CA ASP A 256 -23.66 3.07 6.08
C ASP A 256 -24.37 4.03 7.04
N GLY A 257 -23.89 4.14 8.29
CA GLY A 257 -24.52 4.92 9.34
C GLY A 257 -24.12 6.39 9.40
N ASP A 258 -22.93 6.75 8.91
CA ASP A 258 -22.40 8.12 8.97
C ASP A 258 -21.45 8.40 7.79
N PRO A 259 -21.71 9.43 6.96
CA PRO A 259 -20.91 9.74 5.77
C PRO A 259 -19.49 10.25 6.08
N ASN A 260 -19.16 10.48 7.35
CA ASN A 260 -17.84 10.91 7.79
C ASN A 260 -16.93 9.75 8.19
N PHE A 261 -17.41 8.51 8.06
CA PHE A 261 -16.64 7.31 8.37
C PHE A 261 -16.54 6.40 7.15
N ALA A 262 -15.38 5.78 6.99
CA ALA A 262 -15.14 4.70 6.04
C ALA A 262 -14.80 3.42 6.81
N CYS A 263 -15.02 2.27 6.18
CA CYS A 263 -14.63 0.99 6.75
C CYS A 263 -13.11 0.86 6.81
N SER A 264 -12.63 0.18 7.84
CA SER A 264 -11.22 -0.14 8.04
C SER A 264 -11.08 -1.53 8.67
N ILE A 265 -9.93 -2.14 8.50
CA ILE A 265 -9.51 -3.27 9.33
C ILE A 265 -8.81 -2.71 10.57
N SER A 266 -9.03 -3.27 11.76
CA SER A 266 -8.27 -2.94 12.98
C SER A 266 -6.95 -3.70 13.08
N SER A 267 -6.10 -3.31 14.04
CA SER A 267 -4.81 -3.97 14.27
C SER A 267 -4.92 -5.46 14.63
N ASP A 268 -6.04 -5.88 15.23
CA ASP A 268 -6.41 -7.28 15.51
C ASP A 268 -7.17 -7.96 14.36
N GLY A 269 -7.22 -7.36 13.17
CA GLY A 269 -7.77 -7.96 11.96
C GLY A 269 -9.30 -7.95 11.85
N ASN A 270 -10.01 -7.36 12.81
CA ASN A 270 -11.47 -7.24 12.77
C ASN A 270 -11.90 -6.30 11.63
N VAL A 271 -12.80 -6.82 10.79
CA VAL A 271 -13.27 -6.17 9.55
C VAL A 271 -14.43 -5.20 9.74
N ASN A 272 -15.06 -5.19 10.91
CA ASN A 272 -16.21 -4.33 11.20
C ASN A 272 -15.81 -2.98 11.82
N TRP A 273 -14.53 -2.61 11.72
CA TRP A 273 -14.06 -1.33 12.19
C TRP A 273 -14.37 -0.22 11.18
N ILE A 274 -14.55 0.97 11.73
CA ILE A 274 -14.78 2.19 10.97
C ILE A 274 -13.89 3.28 11.56
N TYR A 275 -13.55 4.24 10.72
CA TYR A 275 -12.69 5.33 11.16
C TYR A 275 -12.99 6.64 10.42
N LEU A 276 -12.68 7.76 11.07
CA LEU A 276 -12.97 9.09 10.54
C LEU A 276 -12.17 9.33 9.26
N VAL A 277 -12.85 9.77 8.21
CA VAL A 277 -12.24 9.87 6.88
C VAL A 277 -11.06 10.84 6.82
N ASP A 278 -11.00 11.84 7.71
CA ASP A 278 -9.95 12.86 7.73
C ASP A 278 -8.73 12.50 8.55
N ASP A 279 -8.73 11.34 9.20
CA ASP A 279 -7.58 10.88 9.97
C ASP A 279 -6.52 10.27 9.06
N ASP A 280 -5.32 10.86 9.10
CA ASP A 280 -4.17 10.53 8.27
C ASP A 280 -3.28 9.43 8.84
N SER A 281 -3.59 8.89 10.02
CA SER A 281 -2.82 7.84 10.69
C SER A 281 -3.24 6.42 10.32
N CYS A 282 -4.30 6.27 9.53
CA CYS A 282 -4.75 4.96 9.08
C CYS A 282 -3.92 4.47 7.88
N GLY A 283 -3.51 3.21 7.93
CA GLY A 283 -2.61 2.62 6.96
C GLY A 283 -3.24 2.37 5.57
N LEU A 284 -2.38 2.33 4.56
CA LEU A 284 -2.74 1.95 3.19
C LEU A 284 -2.18 0.56 2.87
N VAL A 285 -3.08 -0.31 2.43
CA VAL A 285 -2.77 -1.66 1.94
C VAL A 285 -3.35 -1.77 0.53
N PRO A 286 -2.67 -1.18 -0.48
CA PRO A 286 -3.21 -1.11 -1.82
C PRO A 286 -3.31 -2.49 -2.49
N ALA A 287 -4.20 -2.58 -3.45
CA ALA A 287 -4.32 -3.67 -4.41
C ALA A 287 -4.20 -3.13 -5.84
N LEU A 288 -3.76 -3.99 -6.75
CA LEU A 288 -3.77 -3.71 -8.19
C LEU A 288 -3.84 -5.00 -8.99
N THR A 289 -4.13 -4.87 -10.28
CA THR A 289 -4.10 -5.98 -11.22
C THR A 289 -2.91 -5.80 -12.16
N ILE A 290 -2.06 -6.82 -12.30
CA ILE A 290 -0.96 -6.85 -13.26
C ILE A 290 -1.22 -7.85 -14.39
N SER A 291 -0.70 -7.57 -15.58
CA SER A 291 -0.52 -8.58 -16.61
C SER A 291 0.67 -9.47 -16.28
N LEU A 292 0.51 -10.77 -16.53
CA LEU A 292 1.53 -11.82 -16.42
C LEU A 292 2.14 -12.17 -17.79
N ASP A 293 1.73 -11.46 -18.84
CA ASP A 293 2.15 -11.64 -20.22
C ASP A 293 3.04 -10.49 -20.72
#